data_AF-A0A956ADL1-F1
#
_entry.id   AF-A0A956ADL1-F1
#
_cell.length_a   1.000
_cell.length_b   1.000
_cell.length_c   1.000
_cell.angle_alpha   90.00
_cell.angle_beta   90.00
_cell.angle_gamma   90.00
#
_symmetry.space_group_name_H-M   'P 1'
#
loop_
_entity.id
_entity.type
_entity.pdbx_description
1 polymer ?
#
loop_
_entity_poly.entity_id
_entity_poly.type
_entity_poly.pdbx_seq_one_letter_code
_entity_poly.pdbx_strand_id
1 'polypeptide(L)' 'FIDEGFGSLDLDTLDVVIDTLDTLQESGRQVGVISHVPGLAERLGIQVRVEPMAAGLSEVRIVTPR' A
#
# COMPACT_ATOMS: atom_id res chain seq x y z
N PHE A 1 -9.82 5.02 -3.50
CA PHE A 1 -9.34 3.82 -2.80
C PHE A 1 -9.27 2.69 -3.81
N ILE A 2 -8.20 1.91 -3.79
CA ILE A 2 -7.98 0.74 -4.66
C ILE A 2 -7.79 -0.47 -3.75
N ASP A 3 -8.45 -1.58 -4.09
CA ASP A 3 -8.52 -2.77 -3.24
C ASP A 3 -8.12 -4.02 -4.04
N GLU A 4 -7.08 -4.70 -3.54
CA GLU A 4 -6.52 -5.97 -4.02
C GLU A 4 -6.19 -6.05 -5.54
N GLY A 5 -5.61 -7.16 -5.99
CA GLY A 5 -5.27 -7.40 -7.40
C GLY A 5 -3.82 -7.07 -7.81
N PHE A 6 -3.02 -6.44 -6.95
CA PHE A 6 -1.59 -6.20 -7.23
C PHE A 6 -0.74 -7.48 -7.20
N GLY A 7 -1.21 -8.53 -6.53
CA GLY A 7 -0.47 -9.79 -6.38
C GLY A 7 -0.38 -10.62 -7.67
N SER A 8 -1.22 -10.33 -8.67
CA SER A 8 -1.17 -10.97 -9.99
C SER A 8 -0.33 -10.19 -11.01
N LEU A 9 0.20 -9.03 -10.63
CA LEU A 9 1.03 -8.21 -11.51
C LEU A 9 2.48 -8.72 -11.46
N ASP A 10 3.16 -8.65 -12.60
CA ASP A 10 4.62 -8.75 -12.62
C ASP A 10 5.25 -7.49 -12.00
N LEU A 11 6.56 -7.58 -11.74
CA LEU A 11 7.32 -6.50 -11.08
C LEU A 11 7.31 -5.21 -11.92
N ASP A 12 7.44 -5.31 -13.24
CA ASP A 12 7.47 -4.15 -14.12
C ASP A 12 6.13 -3.40 -14.09
N THR A 13 5.02 -4.14 -14.08
CA THR A 13 3.67 -3.57 -13.99
C THR A 13 3.40 -2.99 -12.61
N LEU A 14 3.91 -3.62 -11.54
CA LEU A 14 3.81 -3.09 -10.18
C LEU A 14 4.55 -1.75 -10.05
N ASP A 15 5.70 -1.60 -10.70
CA ASP A 15 6.47 -0.37 -10.72
C ASP A 15 5.70 0.77 -11.41
N VAL A 16 5.08 0.49 -12.57
CA VAL A 16 4.23 1.46 -13.28
C VAL A 16 3.04 1.91 -12.42
N VAL A 17 2.44 0.99 -11.66
CA VAL A 17 1.36 1.31 -10.72
C VAL A 17 1.86 2.28 -9.65
N ILE A 18 3.02 2.03 -9.06
CA ILE A 18 3.59 2.86 -7.99
C ILE A 18 3.85 4.27 -8.50
N ASP A 19 4.51 4.40 -9.65
CA ASP A 19 4.79 5.71 -10.27
C ASP A 19 3.49 6.48 -10.58
N THR A 20 2.44 5.78 -10.97
CA THR A 20 1.12 6.37 -11.21
C THR A 20 0.49 6.89 -9.92
N LEU A 21 0.59 6.13 -8.82
CA LEU A 21 0.08 6.52 -7.51
C LEU A 21 0.81 7.77 -6.98
N ASP A 22 2.12 7.84 -7.14
CA ASP A 22 2.94 8.99 -6.76
C ASP A 22 2.53 10.25 -7.56
N THR A 23 2.39 10.12 -8.88
CA THR A 23 1.92 11.22 -9.74
C THR A 23 0.54 11.74 -9.32
N LEU A 24 -0.37 10.84 -8.92
CA LEU A 24 -1.68 11.21 -8.41
C LEU A 24 -1.59 11.97 -7.10
N GLN A 25 -0.72 11.55 -6.19
CA GLN A 25 -0.46 12.28 -4.94
C GLN A 25 0.08 13.69 -5.21
N GLU A 26 1.03 13.83 -6.13
CA GLU A 26 1.61 15.13 -6.53
C GLU A 26 0.56 16.09 -7.11
N SER A 27 -0.44 15.54 -7.81
CA SER A 27 -1.57 16.33 -8.33
C SER A 27 -2.57 16.79 -7.23
N GLY A 28 -2.29 16.48 -5.96
CA GLY A 28 -3.15 16.78 -4.82
C GLY A 28 -4.31 15.79 -4.64
N ARG A 29 -4.32 14.66 -5.36
CA ARG A 29 -5.33 13.61 -5.19
C ARG A 29 -4.87 12.62 -4.13
N GLN A 30 -5.66 12.49 -3.08
CA GLN A 30 -5.42 11.47 -2.06
C GLN A 30 -5.87 10.09 -2.58
N VAL A 31 -4.94 9.15 -2.66
CA VAL A 31 -5.21 7.76 -3.05
C VAL A 31 -4.82 6.83 -1.89
N GLY A 32 -5.78 6.05 -1.41
CA GLY A 32 -5.52 4.95 -0.48
C GLY A 32 -5.47 3.62 -1.21
N VAL A 33 -4.52 2.76 -0.84
CA VAL A 33 -4.30 1.45 -1.46
C VAL A 33 -4.32 0.38 -0.36
N ILE A 34 -5.08 -0.69 -0.61
CA ILE A 34 -5.14 -1.87 0.25
C ILE A 34 -4.46 -3.02 -0.50
N SER A 35 -3.42 -3.58 0.10
CA SER A 35 -2.62 -4.62 -0.53
C SER A 35 -1.90 -5.48 0.51
N HIS A 36 -1.75 -6.76 0.19
CA HIS A 36 -0.89 -7.69 0.92
C HIS A 36 0.51 -7.84 0.25
N VAL A 37 0.76 -7.15 -0.87
CA VAL A 37 2.00 -7.26 -1.64
C VAL A 37 3.11 -6.45 -0.95
N PRO A 38 4.20 -7.09 -0.46
CA PRO A 38 5.25 -6.40 0.29
C PRO A 38 5.92 -5.25 -0.49
N GLY A 39 6.20 -5.47 -1.78
CA GLY A 39 6.87 -4.48 -2.62
C GLY A 39 6.08 -3.18 -2.82
N LEU A 40 4.75 -3.23 -2.72
CA LEU A 40 3.90 -2.05 -2.80
C LEU A 40 3.98 -1.22 -1.51
N ALA A 41 3.99 -1.88 -0.35
CA ALA A 41 4.12 -1.20 0.93
C ALA A 41 5.48 -0.50 1.03
N GLU A 42 6.58 -1.15 0.67
CA GLU A 42 7.95 -0.60 0.81
C GLU A 42 8.17 0.72 0.07
N ARG A 43 7.50 0.94 -1.07
CA ARG A 43 7.64 2.17 -1.85
C ARG A 43 6.63 3.26 -1.47
N LEU A 44 5.53 2.90 -0.82
CA LEU A 44 4.52 3.85 -0.36
C LEU A 44 4.87 4.40 1.03
N GLY A 45 4.78 5.73 1.17
CA GLY A 45 5.22 6.46 2.35
C GLY A 45 4.50 6.07 3.66
N ILE A 46 3.45 6.82 4.02
CA ILE A 46 2.70 6.56 5.26
C ILE A 46 1.86 5.30 5.08
N GLN A 47 1.97 4.37 6.01
CA GLN A 47 1.28 3.08 5.98
C GLN A 47 0.36 2.93 7.20
N VAL A 48 -0.79 2.33 6.96
CA VAL A 48 -1.63 1.77 8.03
C VAL A 48 -1.44 0.26 7.98
N ARG A 49 -0.69 -0.28 8.95
CA ARG A 49 -0.45 -1.72 9.06
C ARG A 49 -1.51 -2.37 9.94
N VAL A 50 -2.10 -3.43 9.43
CA VAL A 50 -3.01 -4.31 10.18
C VAL A 50 -2.26 -5.58 10.48
N GLU A 51 -2.02 -5.86 11.77
CA GLU A 51 -1.27 -7.03 12.23
C GLU A 51 -2.21 -8.00 12.95
N PRO A 52 -2.29 -9.28 12.53
CA PRO A 52 -3.13 -10.26 13.18
C PRO A 52 -2.62 -10.55 14.60
N MET A 53 -3.55 -10.70 15.54
CA MET A 53 -3.28 -11.06 16.94
C MET A 53 -3.93 -12.41 17.30
N ALA A 54 -3.65 -12.89 18.52
CA ALA A 54 -4.32 -14.04 19.09
C ALA A 54 -5.83 -13.79 19.26
N ALA A 55 -6.60 -14.88 19.37
CA ALA A 55 -8.04 -14.85 19.60
C ALA A 55 -8.86 -14.11 18.52
N GLY A 56 -8.36 -14.05 17.28
CA GLY A 56 -9.08 -13.43 16.15
C GLY A 56 -9.09 -11.90 16.19
N LEU A 57 -8.25 -11.28 17.03
CA LEU A 57 -8.09 -9.83 17.09
C LEU A 57 -7.07 -9.35 16.04
N SER A 58 -7.03 -8.04 15.81
CA SER A 58 -5.99 -7.40 15.00
C SER A 58 -5.61 -6.06 15.62
N GLU A 59 -4.34 -5.71 15.50
CA GLU A 59 -3.80 -4.42 15.91
C GLU A 59 -3.58 -3.55 14.68
N VAL A 60 -3.92 -2.26 14.79
CA VAL A 60 -3.66 -1.28 13.73
C VAL A 60 -2.54 -0.35 14.19
N ARG A 61 -1.49 -0.23 13.38
CA ARG A 61 -0.38 0.71 13.62
C ARG A 61 -0.21 1.65 12.43
N ILE A 62 0.07 2.92 12.72
CA ILE A 62 0.52 3.86 11.70
C ILE A 62 2.04 3.80 11.64
N VAL A 63 2.58 3.51 10.46
CA VAL A 63 4.01 3.53 10.18
C VAL A 63 4.29 4.70 9.25
N THR A 64 5.10 5.63 9.71
CA THR A 64 5.59 6.75 8.90
C THR A 64 7.00 6.43 8.39
N PRO A 65 7.37 6.83 7.15
CA PRO A 65 8.76 6.78 6.71
C PRO A 65 9.65 7.59 7.65
N ARG A 66 10.92 7.20 7.77
CA ARG A 66 11.95 8.02 8.43
C ARG A 66 12.41 9.15 7.54
#